data_AF-A0A7W0V5D0-F1
#
_entry.id   AF-A0A7W0V5D0-F1
#
_cell.length_a   1.000
_cell.length_b   1.000
_cell.length_c   1.000
_cell.angle_alpha   90.00
_cell.angle_beta   90.00
_cell.angle_gamma   90.00
#
_symmetry.space_group_name_H-M   'P 1'
#
loop_
_entity.id
_entity.type
_entity.pdbx_description
1 polymer ?
#
loop_
_entity_poly.entity_id
_entity_poly.type
_entity_poly.pdbx_seq_one_letter_code
_entity_poly.pdbx_strand_id
1 'polypeptide(L)'
;MAGLFGNRRNARSGGSAGSLLADTTHGSAVTDGWRFSLKGSPRFYDDVLRIIESDSGAAVYFGEALTYERGAAVALWRIRARDFSWLPTLYAWWADQERIEPVRFTFLLYIPPELKYAAMNLRDHSAAEVESYIKQMAPKT
;
A
#
# COMPACT_ATOMS: atom_id res chain seq x y z
N MET A 1 -34.93 -40.34 -33.48
CA MET A 1 -33.53 -39.90 -33.57
C MET A 1 -33.39 -38.60 -32.79
N ALA A 2 -32.40 -38.54 -31.88
CA ALA A 2 -32.04 -37.44 -30.95
C ALA A 2 -33.08 -37.13 -29.86
N GLY A 3 -32.79 -37.05 -28.56
CA GLY A 3 -31.55 -37.16 -27.79
C GLY A 3 -31.87 -36.62 -26.38
N LEU A 4 -31.75 -37.46 -25.35
CA LEU A 4 -31.89 -37.08 -23.94
C LEU A 4 -30.84 -36.01 -23.58
N PHE A 5 -31.28 -34.84 -23.12
CA PHE A 5 -30.44 -33.92 -22.35
C PHE A 5 -31.01 -33.76 -20.95
N GLY A 6 -30.58 -34.65 -20.06
CA GLY A 6 -30.50 -34.34 -18.64
C GLY A 6 -29.22 -33.54 -18.41
N ASN A 7 -29.31 -32.40 -17.73
CA ASN A 7 -28.13 -31.74 -17.18
C ASN A 7 -28.44 -31.23 -15.77
N ARG A 8 -28.33 -32.13 -14.79
CA ARG A 8 -28.02 -31.76 -13.41
C ARG A 8 -26.68 -31.04 -13.43
N ARG A 9 -26.64 -29.76 -13.04
CA ARG A 9 -25.41 -29.14 -12.53
C ARG A 9 -25.72 -28.40 -11.22
N ASN A 10 -25.49 -29.17 -10.17
CA ASN A 10 -24.89 -28.80 -8.89
C ASN A 10 -25.21 -27.43 -8.29
N ALA A 11 -26.02 -27.51 -7.23
CA ALA A 11 -25.87 -26.72 -6.01
C ALA A 11 -24.39 -26.56 -5.62
N ARG A 12 -23.94 -25.31 -5.51
CA ARG A 12 -22.99 -24.79 -4.50
C ARG A 12 -22.76 -23.31 -4.78
N SER A 13 -23.62 -22.46 -4.25
CA SER A 13 -23.27 -21.05 -4.01
C SER A 13 -23.76 -20.66 -2.61
N GLY A 14 -23.33 -21.44 -1.62
CA GLY A 14 -23.26 -20.98 -0.23
C GLY A 14 -21.98 -20.16 -0.02
N GLY A 15 -21.75 -19.15 -0.87
CA GLY A 15 -20.66 -18.20 -0.73
C GLY A 15 -21.12 -17.10 0.21
N SER A 16 -20.86 -17.26 1.49
CA SER A 16 -21.05 -16.24 2.52
C SER A 16 -20.50 -14.90 2.02
N ALA A 17 -21.29 -13.83 2.10
CA ALA A 17 -20.81 -12.45 1.88
C ALA A 17 -19.60 -12.10 2.77
N GLY A 18 -19.38 -12.84 3.86
CA GLY A 18 -18.18 -12.75 4.68
C GLY A 18 -16.90 -13.24 4.00
N SER A 19 -16.99 -14.11 2.98
CA SER A 19 -15.82 -14.58 2.22
C SER A 19 -15.27 -13.51 1.28
N LEU A 20 -16.14 -12.71 0.65
CA LEU A 20 -15.73 -11.60 -0.22
C LEU A 20 -15.13 -10.44 0.59
N LEU A 21 -15.69 -10.16 1.77
CA LEU A 21 -15.13 -9.18 2.70
C LEU A 21 -13.80 -9.66 3.30
N ALA A 22 -13.65 -10.96 3.57
CA ALA A 22 -12.39 -11.53 4.03
C ALA A 22 -11.30 -11.54 2.95
N ASP A 23 -11.67 -11.73 1.67
CA ASP A 23 -10.73 -11.64 0.55
C ASP A 23 -10.30 -10.18 0.29
N THR A 24 -11.21 -9.23 0.45
CA THR A 24 -10.90 -7.78 0.32
C THR A 24 -10.11 -7.27 1.53
N THR A 25 -10.22 -7.93 2.68
CA THR A 25 -9.46 -7.65 3.89
C THR A 25 -8.36 -8.69 4.01
N HIS A 26 -7.36 -8.67 3.11
CA HIS A 26 -6.13 -9.41 3.37
C HIS A 26 -5.62 -9.01 4.76
N GLY A 27 -5.83 -9.88 5.73
CA GLY A 27 -5.33 -9.69 7.09
C GLY A 27 -3.82 -9.55 6.96
N SER A 28 -3.32 -8.34 7.17
CA SER A 28 -1.89 -8.03 7.13
C SER A 28 -1.14 -9.06 7.97
N ALA A 29 -0.24 -9.83 7.33
CA ALA A 29 0.58 -10.83 8.02
C ALA A 29 1.39 -10.22 9.17
N VAL A 30 1.68 -8.92 9.06
CA VAL A 30 2.27 -8.12 10.13
C VAL A 30 1.15 -7.62 11.05
N THR A 31 1.14 -8.09 12.30
CA THR A 31 0.14 -7.72 13.31
C THR A 31 0.59 -6.57 14.23
N ASP A 32 1.90 -6.43 14.41
CA ASP A 32 2.56 -5.47 15.31
C ASP A 32 3.53 -4.56 14.54
N GLY A 33 3.88 -3.39 15.10
CA GLY A 33 4.83 -2.45 14.48
C GLY A 33 4.35 -1.00 14.34
N TRP A 34 5.17 -0.18 13.69
CA TRP A 34 4.91 1.24 13.47
C TRP A 34 3.85 1.45 12.40
N ARG A 35 2.89 2.35 12.66
CA ARG A 35 1.80 2.68 11.74
C ARG A 35 1.95 4.07 11.17
N PHE A 36 1.95 4.17 9.85
CA PHE A 36 2.06 5.43 9.11
C PHE A 36 1.36 5.30 7.76
N SER A 37 1.28 6.39 7.00
CA SER A 37 0.75 6.37 5.65
C SER A 37 1.69 7.07 4.68
N LEU A 38 1.76 6.55 3.46
CA LEU A 38 2.36 7.23 2.33
C LEU A 38 1.26 7.69 1.37
N LYS A 39 1.44 8.86 0.78
CA LYS A 39 0.68 9.30 -0.39
C LYS A 39 1.62 9.63 -1.53
N GLY A 40 1.22 9.32 -2.74
CA GLY A 40 2.07 9.50 -3.93
C GLY A 40 1.28 9.43 -5.23
N SER A 41 1.97 9.17 -6.33
CA SER A 41 1.36 9.09 -7.66
C SER A 41 0.51 7.82 -7.82
N PRO A 42 -0.77 7.93 -8.25
CA PRO A 42 -1.63 6.79 -8.59
C PRO A 42 -1.02 5.83 -9.60
N ARG A 43 -0.23 6.36 -10.53
CA ARG A 43 0.36 5.60 -11.64
C ARG A 43 1.23 4.45 -11.17
N PHE A 44 1.86 4.58 -10.00
CA PHE A 44 2.82 3.62 -9.49
C PHE A 44 2.27 2.81 -8.31
N TYR A 45 0.95 2.75 -8.17
CA TYR A 45 0.30 2.08 -7.05
C TYR A 45 0.82 0.65 -6.82
N ASP A 46 0.75 -0.18 -7.86
CA ASP A 46 1.08 -1.60 -7.79
C ASP A 46 2.58 -1.86 -7.58
N ASP A 47 3.44 -1.03 -8.18
CA ASP A 47 4.89 -1.18 -8.03
C ASP A 47 5.34 -0.85 -6.60
N VAL A 48 4.83 0.25 -6.03
CA VAL A 48 5.13 0.64 -4.66
C VAL A 48 4.56 -0.36 -3.66
N LEU A 49 3.33 -0.84 -3.90
CA LEU A 49 2.72 -1.91 -3.09
C LEU A 49 3.62 -3.16 -3.06
N ARG A 50 4.05 -3.62 -4.24
CA ARG A 50 4.95 -4.78 -4.36
C ARG A 50 6.29 -4.56 -3.67
N ILE A 51 6.86 -3.36 -3.74
CA ILE A 51 8.13 -3.04 -3.06
C ILE A 51 7.94 -3.09 -1.54
N ILE A 52 6.88 -2.50 -1.00
CA ILE A 52 6.61 -2.53 0.45
C ILE A 52 6.39 -3.97 0.91
N GLU A 53 5.56 -4.73 0.21
CA GLU A 53 5.20 -6.10 0.60
C GLU A 53 6.28 -7.15 0.27
N SER A 54 7.35 -6.77 -0.45
CA SER A 54 8.53 -7.63 -0.62
C SER A 54 9.29 -7.83 0.68
N ASP A 55 9.12 -6.92 1.65
CA ASP A 55 9.67 -7.04 2.99
C ASP A 55 8.66 -7.75 3.91
N SER A 56 9.01 -8.94 4.41
CA SER A 56 8.17 -9.69 5.36
C SER A 56 7.90 -8.98 6.69
N GLY A 57 8.68 -7.94 7.00
CA GLY A 57 8.48 -7.06 8.15
C GLY A 57 7.53 -5.90 7.90
N ALA A 58 7.02 -5.71 6.68
CA ALA A 58 6.10 -4.64 6.32
C ALA A 58 4.84 -5.15 5.60
N ALA A 59 3.73 -4.43 5.74
CA ALA A 59 2.49 -4.76 5.07
C ALA A 59 1.61 -3.52 4.88
N VAL A 60 0.90 -3.49 3.75
CA VAL A 60 -0.11 -2.46 3.45
C VAL A 60 -1.48 -3.00 3.88
N TYR A 61 -1.92 -2.65 5.09
CA TYR A 61 -3.20 -3.14 5.62
C TYR A 61 -4.41 -2.37 5.07
N PHE A 62 -4.18 -1.26 4.36
CA PHE A 62 -5.18 -0.55 3.58
C PHE A 62 -4.47 0.22 2.48
N GLY A 63 -4.91 0.05 1.24
CA GLY A 63 -4.40 0.81 0.10
C GLY A 63 -5.54 1.26 -0.80
N GLU A 64 -5.38 2.44 -1.39
CA GLU A 64 -6.32 3.01 -2.35
C GLU A 64 -5.52 3.56 -3.54
N ALA A 65 -5.71 2.96 -4.71
CA ALA A 65 -4.95 3.30 -5.91
C ALA A 65 -5.26 4.69 -6.46
N LEU A 66 -6.49 5.19 -6.21
CA LEU A 66 -6.95 6.47 -6.72
C LEU A 66 -7.88 7.14 -5.72
N THR A 67 -7.33 8.04 -4.92
CA THR A 67 -8.05 8.97 -4.04
C THR A 67 -7.97 10.38 -4.64
N TYR A 68 -9.03 11.17 -4.50
CA TYR A 68 -9.00 12.58 -4.89
C TYR A 68 -8.76 13.47 -3.68
N GLU A 69 -7.63 14.18 -3.64
CA GLU A 69 -7.28 15.09 -2.57
C GLU A 69 -6.86 16.46 -3.11
N ARG A 70 -7.56 17.51 -2.64
CA ARG A 70 -7.25 18.93 -2.93
C ARG A 70 -7.05 19.24 -4.43
N GLY A 71 -7.82 18.60 -5.30
CA GLY A 71 -7.73 18.82 -6.74
C GLY A 71 -6.78 17.86 -7.48
N ALA A 72 -6.10 16.97 -6.78
CA ALA A 72 -5.13 16.02 -7.34
C ALA A 72 -5.53 14.57 -7.07
N ALA A 73 -5.27 13.72 -8.05
CA ALA A 73 -5.34 12.27 -7.89
C ALA A 73 -4.08 11.77 -7.16
N VAL A 74 -4.26 11.05 -6.06
CA VAL A 74 -3.18 10.49 -5.23
C VAL A 74 -3.45 9.02 -4.92
N ALA A 75 -2.40 8.21 -4.87
CA ALA A 75 -2.45 6.89 -4.25
C ALA A 75 -2.21 7.02 -2.75
N LEU A 76 -2.85 6.15 -1.96
CA LEU A 76 -2.68 6.04 -0.52
C LEU A 76 -2.27 4.62 -0.15
N TRP A 77 -1.21 4.50 0.67
CA TRP A 77 -0.81 3.26 1.31
C TRP A 77 -0.74 3.47 2.82
N ARG A 78 -1.57 2.76 3.58
CA ARG A 78 -1.47 2.70 5.04
C ARG A 78 -0.65 1.48 5.41
N ILE A 79 0.50 1.74 6.01
CA ILE A 79 1.56 0.76 6.20
C ILE A 79 1.68 0.45 7.68
N ARG A 80 1.86 -0.84 7.97
CA ARG A 80 2.38 -1.32 9.24
C ARG A 80 3.73 -1.97 8.97
N ALA A 81 4.76 -1.55 9.70
CA ALA A 81 6.10 -2.08 9.49
C ALA A 81 6.86 -2.28 10.81
N ARG A 82 7.63 -3.36 10.89
CA ARG A 82 8.67 -3.64 11.90
C ARG A 82 10.06 -3.42 11.30
N ASP A 83 10.18 -3.69 10.00
CA ASP A 83 11.41 -3.52 9.23
C ASP A 83 11.17 -2.55 8.08
N PHE A 84 12.24 -1.89 7.67
CA PHE A 84 12.23 -0.82 6.67
C PHE A 84 13.19 -1.10 5.53
N SER A 85 13.52 -2.37 5.29
CA SER A 85 14.48 -2.76 4.23
C SER A 85 13.94 -2.43 2.83
N TRP A 86 12.62 -2.29 2.70
CA TRP A 86 11.95 -1.81 1.49
C TRP A 86 12.19 -0.31 1.20
N LEU A 87 12.54 0.54 2.18
CA LEU A 87 12.72 1.98 1.95
C LEU A 87 13.89 2.26 0.98
N PRO A 88 15.12 1.74 1.18
CA PRO A 88 16.19 1.90 0.21
C PRO A 88 15.82 1.41 -1.20
N THR A 89 15.11 0.28 -1.28
CA THR A 89 14.63 -0.25 -2.56
C THR A 89 13.63 0.68 -3.24
N LEU A 90 12.71 1.28 -2.47
CA LEU A 90 11.78 2.29 -2.98
C LEU A 90 12.53 3.50 -3.55
N TYR A 91 13.54 4.01 -2.84
CA TYR A 91 14.32 5.15 -3.31
C TYR A 91 15.12 4.84 -4.58
N ALA A 92 15.73 3.65 -4.65
CA ALA A 92 16.46 3.22 -5.83
C ALA A 92 15.53 3.10 -7.05
N TRP A 93 14.40 2.40 -6.89
CA TRP A 93 13.38 2.28 -7.93
C TRP A 93 12.82 3.64 -8.35
N TRP A 94 12.55 4.54 -7.40
CA TRP A 94 12.03 5.86 -7.68
C TRP A 94 12.99 6.69 -8.53
N ALA A 95 14.28 6.71 -8.18
CA ALA A 95 15.30 7.39 -8.96
C ALA A 95 15.37 6.86 -10.41
N ASP A 96 15.23 5.54 -10.59
CA ASP A 96 15.16 4.94 -11.93
C ASP A 96 13.90 5.36 -12.71
N GLN A 97 12.74 5.41 -12.05
CA GLN A 97 11.51 5.87 -12.71
C GLN A 97 11.63 7.33 -13.15
N GLU A 98 12.22 8.23 -12.35
CA GLU A 98 12.41 9.63 -12.74
C GLU A 98 13.43 9.82 -13.86
N ARG A 99 14.32 8.84 -14.08
CA ARG A 99 15.25 8.84 -15.22
C ARG A 99 14.57 8.45 -16.52
N ILE A 100 13.55 7.58 -16.45
CA ILE A 100 12.82 7.06 -17.61
C ILE A 100 11.65 7.99 -17.97
N GLU A 101 10.94 8.50 -16.97
CA GLU A 101 9.73 9.29 -17.15
C GLU A 101 10.04 10.79 -17.18
N PRO A 102 9.35 11.58 -18.03
CA PRO A 102 9.51 13.03 -18.09
C PRO A 102 8.83 13.77 -16.91
N VAL A 103 8.14 13.06 -16.02
CA VAL A 103 7.33 13.64 -14.94
C VAL A 103 7.95 13.32 -13.59
N ARG A 104 8.24 14.37 -12.82
CA ARG A 104 8.62 14.22 -11.41
C ARG A 104 7.42 13.89 -10.55
N PHE A 105 7.59 12.98 -9.60
CA PHE A 105 6.57 12.63 -8.62
C PHE A 105 7.20 12.53 -7.23
N THR A 106 6.40 12.55 -6.16
CA THR A 106 6.95 12.47 -4.81
C THR A 106 6.09 11.59 -3.90
N PHE A 107 6.66 11.23 -2.77
CA PHE A 107 5.98 10.55 -1.69
C PHE A 107 5.91 11.45 -0.46
N LEU A 108 4.72 11.56 0.10
CA LEU A 108 4.44 12.32 1.32
C LEU A 108 4.13 11.35 2.46
N LEU A 109 4.84 11.50 3.56
CA LEU A 109 4.65 10.74 4.80
C LEU A 109 3.59 11.40 5.67
N TYR A 110 2.71 10.60 6.25
CA TYR A 110 1.71 11.01 7.24
C TYR A 110 1.77 10.11 8.46
N ILE A 111 1.71 10.72 9.64
CA ILE A 111 1.82 10.03 10.93
C ILE A 111 0.53 10.27 11.74
N PRO A 112 -0.22 9.22 12.12
CA PRO A 112 -1.38 9.37 12.99
C PRO A 112 -0.99 9.99 14.35
N PRO A 113 -1.87 10.79 14.99
CA PRO A 113 -3.24 11.10 14.56
C PRO A 113 -3.36 12.26 13.55
N GLU A 114 -2.29 13.01 13.30
CA GLU A 114 -2.32 14.19 12.42
C GLU A 114 -2.15 13.78 10.93
N LEU A 115 -3.28 13.61 10.24
CA LEU A 115 -3.33 13.17 8.84
C LEU A 115 -3.70 14.31 7.87
N LYS A 116 -3.93 15.53 8.35
CA LYS A 116 -4.32 16.67 7.51
C LYS A 116 -3.12 17.24 6.75
N TYR A 117 -1.93 17.15 7.33
CA TYR A 117 -0.68 17.66 6.77
C TYR A 117 0.35 16.55 6.69
N ALA A 118 1.17 16.60 5.64
CA ALA A 118 2.30 15.69 5.53
C ALA A 118 3.29 16.00 6.66
N ALA A 119 3.72 14.96 7.36
CA ALA A 119 4.78 15.05 8.35
C ALA A 119 6.14 15.28 7.66
N MET A 120 6.32 14.71 6.46
CA MET A 120 7.57 14.78 5.72
C MET A 120 7.35 14.55 4.22
N ASN A 121 8.16 15.21 3.40
CA ASN A 121 8.29 14.91 1.98
C ASN A 121 9.54 14.02 1.78
N LEU A 122 9.36 12.78 1.33
CA LEU A 122 10.47 11.83 1.19
C LEU A 122 11.57 12.34 0.26
N ARG A 123 11.27 13.22 -0.69
CA ARG A 123 12.29 13.78 -1.59
C ARG A 123 13.40 14.52 -0.85
N ASP A 124 13.07 15.14 0.27
CA ASP A 124 13.96 16.05 0.99
C ASP A 124 14.80 15.32 2.07
N HIS A 125 14.66 13.98 2.15
CA HIS A 125 15.25 13.15 3.19
C HIS A 125 15.77 11.83 2.62
N SER A 126 16.79 11.28 3.25
CA SER A 126 17.29 9.93 2.97
C SER A 126 16.37 8.86 3.56
N ALA A 127 16.46 7.64 3.03
CA ALA A 127 15.73 6.48 3.55
C ALA A 127 15.96 6.24 5.06
N ALA A 128 17.21 6.43 5.53
CA ALA A 128 17.57 6.26 6.93
C ALA A 128 16.97 7.34 7.85
N GLU A 129 16.87 8.58 7.36
CA GLU A 129 16.21 9.67 8.10
C GLU A 129 14.70 9.45 8.19
N VAL A 130 14.08 9.01 7.09
CA VAL A 130 12.65 8.65 7.06
C VAL A 130 12.37 7.51 8.05
N GLU A 131 13.16 6.44 8.01
CA GLU A 131 13.05 5.33 8.96
C GLU A 131 13.19 5.81 10.41
N SER A 132 14.22 6.59 10.70
CA SER A 132 14.47 7.13 12.05
C SER A 132 13.31 7.98 12.53
N TYR A 133 12.76 8.82 11.65
CA TYR A 133 11.62 9.67 11.95
C TYR A 133 10.35 8.85 12.24
N ILE A 134 10.05 7.84 11.42
CA ILE A 134 8.92 6.94 11.65
C ILE A 134 9.07 6.23 13.00
N LYS A 135 10.27 5.71 13.31
CA LYS A 135 10.51 5.01 14.58
C LYS A 135 10.30 5.90 15.81
N GLN A 136 10.62 7.19 15.69
CA GLN A 136 10.46 8.17 16.77
C GLN A 136 9.02 8.68 16.93
N MET A 137 8.33 8.92 15.81
CA MET A 137 7.07 9.68 15.81
C MET A 137 5.83 8.80 15.62
N ALA A 138 5.96 7.66 14.94
CA ALA A 138 4.80 6.83 14.62
C ALA A 138 4.33 6.01 15.82
N PRO A 139 3.02 5.87 16.02
CA PRO A 139 2.50 4.97 17.03
C PRO A 139 2.89 3.53 16.71
N LYS A 140 3.34 2.80 17.74
CA LYS A 140 3.60 1.37 17.67
C LYS A 140 2.39 0.61 18.20
N THR A 141 1.96 -0.39 17.44
CA THR A 141 0.95 -1.38 17.85
C THR A 141 1.60 -2.62 18.40
#